data_AF-A0A2K5EW43-F1
#
_entry.id   AF-A0A2K5EW43-F1
#
_cell.length_a   1.000
_cell.length_b   1.000
_cell.length_c   1.000
_cell.angle_alpha   90.00
_cell.angle_beta   90.00
_cell.angle_gamma   90.00
#
_symmetry.space_group_name_H-M   'P 1'
#
loop_
_entity.id
_entity.type
_entity.pdbx_description
1 polymer ?
#
loop_
_entity_poly.entity_id
_entity_poly.type
_entity_poly.pdbx_seq_one_letter_code
_entity_poly.pdbx_strand_id
1 'polypeptide(L)'
;MGSELETAMETLINVFHAHSGKEGDKYKLSKKELKELLQTELSGFLDVKELRLYVGNGGLKSFEEAQKSSVIQCSSSPSPLPPSLQPPPCL
;
A
#
# COMPACT_ATOMS: atom_id res chain seq x y z
N MET A 1 10.80 19.48 31.02
CA MET A 1 10.54 18.24 30.26
C MET A 1 9.11 17.87 30.55
N GLY A 2 8.23 17.99 29.55
CA GLY A 2 6.85 17.57 29.71
C GLY A 2 6.74 16.06 29.82
N SER A 3 5.57 15.56 30.22
CA SER A 3 5.25 14.14 30.13
C SER A 3 5.36 13.64 28.68
N GLU A 4 5.42 12.32 28.51
CA GLU A 4 5.41 11.69 27.18
C GLU A 4 4.19 12.13 26.36
N LEU A 5 3.03 12.27 27.01
CA LEU A 5 1.81 12.75 26.37
C LEU A 5 1.92 14.22 25.92
N GLU A 6 2.45 15.11 26.76
CA GLU A 6 2.65 16.52 26.39
C GLU A 6 3.58 16.65 25.19
N THR A 7 4.66 15.87 25.16
CA THR A 7 5.63 15.86 24.05
C THR A 7 5.00 15.31 22.76
N ALA A 8 4.19 14.26 22.86
CA ALA A 8 3.47 13.69 21.72
C ALA A 8 2.44 14.69 21.15
N MET A 9 1.70 15.38 22.02
CA MET A 9 0.73 16.40 21.62
C MET A 9 1.41 17.59 20.95
N GLU A 10 2.52 18.09 21.52
CA GLU A 10 3.32 19.16 20.92
C GLU A 10 3.85 18.77 19.54
N THR A 11 4.33 17.54 19.39
CA THR A 11 4.78 17.01 18.10
C THR A 11 3.66 16.99 17.08
N LEU A 12 2.47 16.52 17.45
CA LEU A 12 1.31 16.46 16.56
C LEU A 12 0.87 17.87 16.11
N ILE A 13 0.85 18.84 17.03
CA ILE A 13 0.52 20.24 16.74
C ILE A 13 1.54 20.85 15.76
N ASN A 14 2.83 20.62 15.99
CA ASN A 14 3.89 21.14 15.14
C ASN A 14 3.82 20.55 13.72
N VAL A 15 3.64 19.23 13.61
CA VAL A 15 3.45 18.56 12.31
C VAL A 15 2.20 19.08 11.60
N PHE A 16 1.08 19.26 12.32
CA PHE A 16 -0.13 19.84 11.74
C PHE A 16 0.13 21.22 11.14
N HIS A 17 0.76 22.12 11.91
CA HIS A 17 1.06 23.49 11.45
C HIS A 17 2.09 23.55 10.32
N ALA A 18 3.02 22.60 10.24
CA ALA A 18 3.98 22.53 9.14
C ALA A 18 3.33 22.16 7.79
N HIS A 19 2.19 21.47 7.83
CA HIS A 19 1.49 21.01 6.63
C HIS A 19 0.20 21.80 6.32
N SER A 20 -0.40 22.50 7.29
CA SER A 20 -1.61 23.31 7.09
C SER A 20 -1.33 24.70 6.49
N GLY A 21 -2.35 25.30 5.89
CA GLY A 21 -2.30 26.69 5.42
C GLY A 21 -1.52 26.95 4.13
N LYS A 22 -1.00 25.91 3.46
CA LYS A 22 -0.39 26.03 2.13
C LYS A 22 -1.43 26.38 1.07
N GLU A 23 -2.67 25.93 1.27
CA GLU A 23 -3.79 26.14 0.34
C GLU A 23 -4.83 27.18 0.83
N GLY A 24 -4.59 27.82 1.98
CA GLY A 24 -5.33 29.02 2.42
C GLY A 24 -5.86 29.02 3.85
N ASP A 25 -6.15 27.87 4.46
CA ASP A 25 -6.63 27.77 5.85
C ASP A 25 -5.59 27.07 6.74
N LYS A 26 -4.95 27.82 7.65
CA LYS A 26 -3.94 27.30 8.59
C LYS A 26 -4.51 26.46 9.73
N TYR A 27 -5.82 26.45 9.90
CA TYR A 27 -6.51 25.70 10.96
C TYR A 27 -7.14 24.40 10.43
N LYS A 28 -6.94 24.07 9.16
CA LYS A 28 -7.40 22.84 8.53
C LYS A 28 -6.32 22.28 7.60
N LEU A 29 -6.38 20.99 7.33
CA LEU A 29 -5.62 20.36 6.26
C LEU A 29 -6.57 20.10 5.09
N SER A 30 -6.17 20.51 3.90
CA SER A 30 -6.82 20.08 2.67
C SER A 30 -6.54 18.59 2.41
N LYS A 31 -7.33 17.95 1.53
CA LYS A 31 -7.09 16.56 1.14
C LYS A 31 -5.67 16.35 0.58
N LYS A 32 -5.13 17.38 -0.09
CA LYS A 32 -3.77 17.36 -0.62
C LYS A 32 -2.74 17.48 0.49
N GLU A 33 -2.91 18.44 1.39
CA GLU A 33 -2.00 18.67 2.53
C GLU A 33 -1.93 17.46 3.46
N LEU A 34 -3.07 16.82 3.75
CA LEU A 34 -3.11 15.59 4.53
C LEU A 34 -2.38 14.45 3.83
N LYS A 35 -2.54 14.31 2.51
CA LYS A 35 -1.81 13.29 1.74
C LYS A 35 -0.30 13.51 1.81
N GLU A 36 0.16 14.74 1.67
CA GLU A 36 1.59 15.09 1.81
C GLU A 36 2.12 14.81 3.21
N LEU A 37 1.37 15.16 4.27
CA LEU A 37 1.74 14.87 5.66
C LEU A 37 1.94 13.37 5.87
N LEU A 38 0.95 12.55 5.48
CA LEU A 38 1.03 11.10 5.68
C LEU A 38 2.20 10.50 4.88
N GLN A 39 2.43 10.98 3.66
CA GLN A 39 3.55 10.50 2.83
C GLN A 39 4.92 10.90 3.37
N THR A 40 5.04 12.03 4.05
CA THR A 40 6.32 12.55 4.54
C THR A 40 6.64 11.97 5.92
N GLU A 41 5.72 12.16 6.87
CA GLU A 41 5.94 11.85 8.28
C GLU A 41 5.69 10.38 8.62
N LEU A 42 4.81 9.72 7.86
CA LEU A 42 4.43 8.31 8.08
C LEU A 42 4.87 7.39 6.93
N SER A 43 5.82 7.82 6.09
CA SER A 43 6.34 7.05 4.95
C SER A 43 6.59 5.57 5.27
N GLY A 44 7.29 5.27 6.38
CA GLY A 44 7.57 3.89 6.83
C GLY A 44 6.35 3.10 7.34
N PHE A 45 5.28 3.79 7.74
CA PHE A 45 4.00 3.17 8.13
C PHE A 45 3.09 2.91 6.92
N LEU A 46 3.24 3.69 5.85
CA LEU A 46 2.42 3.61 4.63
C LEU A 46 2.87 2.57 3.61
N ASP A 47 4.01 1.91 3.81
CA ASP A 47 4.44 0.78 2.98
C ASP A 47 3.58 -0.47 3.18
N VAL A 48 2.70 -0.47 4.18
CA VAL A 48 1.57 -1.39 4.26
C VAL A 48 0.62 -1.05 3.12
N LYS A 49 0.69 -1.86 2.05
CA LYS A 49 -0.09 -1.80 0.80
C LYS A 49 -1.56 -1.37 0.98
N GLU A 50 -2.14 -1.67 2.14
CA GLU A 50 -3.50 -1.33 2.53
C GLU A 50 -3.74 0.16 2.79
N LEU A 51 -2.83 0.89 3.45
CA LEU A 51 -3.06 2.31 3.75
C LEU A 51 -2.92 3.21 2.52
N ARG A 52 -2.17 2.74 1.51
CA ARG A 52 -2.05 3.41 0.20
C ARG A 52 -3.40 3.49 -0.53
N LEU A 53 -4.34 2.58 -0.23
CA LEU A 53 -5.70 2.59 -0.78
C LEU A 53 -6.58 3.68 -0.14
N TYR A 54 -6.39 3.97 1.15
CA TYR A 54 -7.22 4.93 1.89
C TYR A 54 -6.89 6.41 1.62
N VAL A 55 -5.69 6.71 1.11
CA VAL A 55 -5.21 8.10 0.88
C VAL A 55 -5.31 8.52 -0.61
N GLY A 56 -5.80 7.65 -1.50
CA GLY A 56 -5.85 7.87 -2.96
C GLY A 56 -7.05 8.67 -3.49
N ASN A 57 -6.82 9.57 -4.46
CA ASN A 57 -7.84 10.35 -5.18
C ASN A 57 -8.17 9.79 -6.58
N GLY A 58 -8.03 8.48 -6.80
CA GLY A 58 -8.33 7.91 -8.11
C GLY A 58 -8.12 6.42 -8.16
N GLY A 59 -9.15 5.71 -8.65
CA GLY A 59 -9.08 4.38 -9.22
C GLY A 59 -8.51 3.32 -8.30
N LEU A 60 -9.40 2.54 -7.69
CA LEU A 60 -9.13 1.18 -7.29
C LEU A 60 -8.60 0.42 -8.52
N LYS A 61 -7.29 0.50 -8.81
CA LYS A 61 -6.63 -0.46 -9.69
C LYS A 61 -6.46 -1.73 -8.87
N SER A 62 -7.62 -2.37 -8.76
CA SER A 62 -7.92 -3.76 -8.53
C SER A 62 -6.74 -4.60 -8.08
N PHE A 63 -6.94 -5.20 -6.91
CA PHE A 63 -6.36 -6.46 -6.45
C PHE A 63 -6.15 -7.52 -7.57
N GLU A 64 -6.87 -7.41 -8.69
CA GLU A 64 -6.75 -8.21 -9.91
C GLU A 64 -5.37 -8.16 -10.58
N GLU A 65 -4.66 -7.02 -10.58
CA GLU A 65 -3.36 -6.91 -11.28
C GLU A 65 -2.24 -7.57 -10.46
N ALA A 66 -2.35 -7.53 -9.13
CA ALA A 66 -1.46 -8.25 -8.22
C ALA A 66 -1.68 -9.78 -8.27
N GLN A 67 -2.92 -10.23 -8.44
CA GLN A 67 -3.23 -11.66 -8.64
C GLN A 67 -2.78 -12.16 -10.03
N LYS A 68 -2.87 -11.33 -11.08
CA LYS A 68 -2.46 -11.72 -12.45
C LYS A 68 -0.96 -12.00 -12.55
N SER A 69 -0.13 -11.32 -11.76
CA SER A 69 1.31 -11.58 -11.70
C SER A 69 1.66 -12.89 -10.98
N SER A 70 0.77 -13.43 -10.13
CA SER A 70 0.98 -14.68 -9.39
C SER A 70 0.52 -15.92 -10.19
N VAL A 71 -0.55 -15.78 -11.00
CA VAL A 71 -1.13 -16.90 -11.76
C VAL A 71 -0.25 -17.35 -12.93
N ILE A 72 0.64 -16.50 -13.47
CA ILE A 72 1.51 -16.86 -14.61
C ILE A 72 2.64 -17.84 -14.21
N GLN A 73 2.94 -18.05 -12.93
CA GLN A 73 4.02 -18.96 -12.52
C GLN A 73 3.55 -20.41 -12.25
N CYS A 74 2.24 -20.69 -12.28
CA CYS A 74 1.71 -22.01 -11.93
C CYS A 74 1.18 -22.86 -13.11
N SER A 75 1.12 -22.33 -14.34
CA SER A 75 0.39 -23.01 -15.43
C SER A 75 1.22 -23.46 -16.63
N SER A 76 2.56 -23.51 -16.58
CA SER A 76 3.34 -24.01 -17.72
C SER A 76 4.61 -24.77 -17.33
N SER A 77 4.43 -25.98 -16.80
CA SER A 77 5.27 -27.12 -17.20
C SER A 77 4.59 -28.44 -16.82
N PRO A 78 3.95 -29.16 -17.77
CA PRO A 78 3.59 -30.55 -17.53
C PRO A 78 4.87 -31.38 -17.54
N SER A 79 5.32 -31.83 -16.37
CA SER A 79 6.34 -32.88 -16.30
C SER A 79 5.80 -34.14 -16.99
N PRO A 80 6.54 -34.76 -17.92
CA PRO A 80 6.09 -35.98 -18.57
C PRO A 80 5.90 -37.10 -17.53
N LEU A 81 4.80 -37.82 -17.63
CA LEU A 81 4.50 -38.97 -16.78
C LEU A 81 5.58 -40.06 -16.97
N PRO A 82 5.98 -40.77 -15.91
CA PRO A 82 6.95 -41.86 -16.02
C PRO A 82 6.44 -42.97 -16.94
N PRO A 83 7.32 -43.63 -17.72
CA PRO A 83 6.96 -44.58 -18.77
C PRO A 83 6.17 -45.81 -18.28
N SER A 84 6.19 -46.07 -16.97
CA SER A 84 5.42 -47.13 -16.32
C SER A 84 3.91 -46.88 -16.23
N LEU A 85 3.44 -45.67 -16.52
CA LEU A 85 2.01 -45.30 -16.55
C LEU A 85 1.47 -45.03 -17.96
N GLN A 86 2.27 -45.26 -19.02
CA GLN A 86 1.77 -45.11 -20.39
C GLN A 86 0.96 -46.35 -20.79
N PRO A 87 -0.24 -46.20 -21.37
CA PRO A 87 -1.00 -47.34 -21.89
C PRO A 87 -0.22 -48.01 -23.04
N PRO A 88 -0.29 -49.35 -23.17
CA PRO A 88 0.42 -50.04 -24.24
C PRO A 88 -0.04 -49.53 -25.61
N PRO A 89 0.86 -49.43 -26.60
CA PRO A 89 0.47 -49.00 -27.93
C PRO A 89 -0.53 -50.00 -28.51
N CYS A 90 -1.70 -49.50 -28.92
CA CYS A 90 -2.68 -50.31 -29.63
C CYS A 90 -2.08 -50.77 -30.97
N LEU A 91 -2.11 -52.09 -31.22
CA LEU A 91 -1.82 -52.68 -32.54
C LEU A 91 -2.93 -52.37 -33.54
#